data_AF-A0A176RXZ6-F1
#
_entry.id   AF-A0A176RXZ6-F1
#
_cell.length_a   1.000
_cell.length_b   1.000
_cell.length_c   1.000
_cell.angle_alpha   90.00
_cell.angle_beta   90.00
_cell.angle_gamma   90.00
#
_symmetry.space_group_name_H-M   'P 1'
#
loop_
_entity.id
_entity.type
_entity.pdbx_description
1 polymer ?
#
loop_
_entity_poly.entity_id
_entity_poly.type
_entity_poly.pdbx_seq_one_letter_code
_entity_poly.pdbx_strand_id
1 'polypeptide(L)'
;MGTGRTLLERIDHPEEESIRQLTPDADKLLQSVLQNLQNIFNTRQGSALILPDYGSPDFNDMISRFPDAWAEVLSAYHLFIGVNAV
;
A
#
# COMPACT_ATOMS: atom_id res chain seq x y z
N MET A 1 -6.24 21.44 -14.48
CA MET A 1 -7.18 20.31 -14.43
C MET A 1 -6.66 19.24 -15.36
N GLY A 2 -6.17 18.12 -14.83
CA GLY A 2 -5.57 17.07 -15.65
C GLY A 2 -6.64 16.29 -16.40
N THR A 3 -6.92 16.68 -17.65
CA THR A 3 -7.77 15.92 -18.56
C THR A 3 -6.94 14.81 -19.20
N GLY A 4 -6.68 13.75 -18.43
CA GLY A 4 -6.24 12.48 -19.00
C GLY A 4 -7.39 11.80 -19.74
N ARG A 5 -7.07 10.98 -20.75
CA ARG A 5 -8.05 10.20 -21.51
C ARG A 5 -8.81 9.23 -20.60
N THR A 6 -10.09 9.02 -20.89
CA THR A 6 -10.93 8.06 -20.20
C THR A 6 -10.47 6.62 -20.48
N LEU A 7 -10.89 5.67 -19.63
CA LEU A 7 -10.57 4.26 -19.82
C LEU A 7 -11.12 3.70 -21.15
N LEU A 8 -12.27 4.21 -21.62
CA LEU A 8 -12.87 3.80 -22.88
C LEU A 8 -12.06 4.27 -24.08
N GLU A 9 -11.58 5.53 -24.07
CA GLU A 9 -10.70 6.07 -25.12
C GLU A 9 -9.36 5.33 -25.23
N ARG A 10 -8.87 4.75 -24.13
CA ARG A 10 -7.65 3.93 -24.11
C ARG A 10 -7.86 2.53 -24.70
N ILE A 11 -9.05 1.97 -24.55
CA ILE A 11 -9.43 0.69 -25.17
C ILE A 11 -9.64 0.84 -26.67
N ASP A 12 -10.19 1.98 -27.11
CA ASP A 12 -10.46 2.27 -28.52
C ASP A 12 -9.18 2.59 -29.33
N HIS A 13 -8.12 3.05 -28.65
CA HIS A 13 -6.83 3.40 -29.26
C HIS A 13 -5.64 2.70 -28.58
N PRO A 14 -5.56 1.35 -28.67
CA PRO A 14 -4.53 0.57 -27.97
C PRO A 14 -3.12 0.83 -28.52
N GLU A 15 -3.02 1.28 -29.78
CA GLU A 15 -1.76 1.53 -30.49
C GLU A 15 -1.01 2.77 -29.98
N GLU A 16 -1.75 3.80 -29.54
CA GLU A 16 -1.17 5.06 -29.06
C GLU A 16 -0.54 4.92 -27.66
N GLU A 17 -0.91 3.87 -26.93
CA GLU A 17 -0.42 3.57 -25.57
C GLU A 17 0.60 2.40 -25.57
N SER A 18 1.07 1.96 -26.74
CA SER A 18 2.06 0.87 -26.85
C SER A 18 3.51 1.36 -26.75
N ILE A 19 3.79 2.18 -25.74
CA ILE A 19 5.07 2.07 -25.03
C ILE A 19 4.70 1.53 -23.66
N ARG A 20 4.34 0.24 -23.61
CA ARG A 20 4.53 -0.52 -22.37
C ARG A 20 6.00 -0.35 -22.05
N GLN A 21 6.32 0.52 -21.09
CA GLN A 21 7.65 0.56 -20.50
C GLN A 21 7.87 -0.82 -19.91
N LEU A 22 8.55 -1.68 -20.67
CA LEU A 22 8.90 -3.04 -20.28
C LEU A 22 9.77 -3.06 -19.02
N THR A 23 10.40 -1.92 -18.72
CA THR A 23 11.11 -1.65 -17.48
C THR A 23 10.31 -0.65 -16.65
N PRO A 24 9.69 -1.07 -15.54
CA PRO A 24 9.10 -0.14 -14.61
C PRO A 24 10.19 0.78 -14.04
N ASP A 25 9.90 2.07 -14.02
CA ASP A 25 10.75 3.10 -13.42
C ASP A 25 10.89 2.82 -11.91
N ALA A 26 12.12 2.57 -11.47
CA ALA A 26 12.43 2.19 -10.10
C ALA A 26 11.99 3.25 -9.08
N ASP A 27 12.11 4.54 -9.44
CA ASP A 27 11.67 5.63 -8.56
C ASP A 27 10.15 5.64 -8.44
N LYS A 28 9.44 5.42 -9.56
CA LYS A 28 7.96 5.31 -9.52
C LYS A 28 7.49 4.12 -8.71
N LEU A 29 8.18 2.98 -8.81
CA LEU A 29 7.88 1.81 -7.98
C LEU A 29 8.09 2.13 -6.50
N LEU A 30 9.24 2.71 -6.14
CA LEU A 30 9.53 3.10 -4.76
C LEU A 30 8.48 4.05 -4.21
N GLN A 31 8.11 5.08 -4.97
CA GLN A 31 7.06 6.02 -4.57
C GLN A 31 5.70 5.33 -4.40
N SER A 32 5.34 4.38 -5.27
CA SER A 32 4.09 3.64 -5.15
C SER A 32 4.04 2.79 -3.87
N VAL A 33 5.16 2.15 -3.52
CA VAL A 33 5.29 1.36 -2.29
C VAL A 33 5.20 2.26 -1.06
N LEU A 34 5.95 3.37 -1.04
CA LEU A 34 5.92 4.34 0.06
C LEU A 34 4.53 4.95 0.25
N GLN A 35 3.82 5.26 -0.85
CA GLN A 35 2.47 5.78 -0.78
C GLN A 35 1.50 4.73 -0.21
N ASN A 36 1.64 3.48 -0.63
CA ASN A 36 0.81 2.39 -0.12
C ASN A 36 1.05 2.18 1.38
N LEU A 37 2.31 2.14 1.83
CA LEU A 37 2.65 2.01 3.24
C LEU A 37 2.09 3.17 4.07
N GLN A 38 2.19 4.41 3.58
CA GLN A 38 1.57 5.57 4.23
C GLN A 38 0.05 5.40 4.36
N ASN A 39 -0.61 4.90 3.34
CA ASN A 39 -2.06 4.66 3.39
C ASN A 39 -2.41 3.58 4.43
N ILE A 40 -1.65 2.49 4.47
CA ILE A 40 -1.83 1.39 5.45
C ILE A 40 -1.66 1.91 6.88
N PHE A 41 -0.55 2.61 7.17
CA PHE A 41 -0.26 3.06 8.53
C PHE A 41 -1.21 4.14 9.04
N ASN A 42 -1.77 4.94 8.13
CA ASN A 42 -2.74 5.97 8.48
C ASN A 42 -4.20 5.46 8.49
N THR A 43 -4.44 4.20 8.12
CA THR A 43 -5.78 3.61 8.18
C THR A 43 -5.89 2.74 9.44
N ARG A 44 -6.92 2.94 10.26
CA ARG A 44 -7.19 2.06 11.40
C ARG A 44 -7.72 0.72 10.91
N GLN A 45 -7.14 -0.39 11.39
CA GLN A 45 -7.62 -1.75 11.09
C GLN A 45 -9.13 -1.89 11.37
N GLY A 46 -9.85 -2.55 10.46
CA GLY A 46 -11.31 -2.67 10.50
C GLY A 46 -12.08 -1.48 9.90
N SER A 47 -11.42 -0.40 9.48
CA SER A 47 -12.09 0.74 8.82
C SER A 47 -12.45 0.46 7.37
N ALA A 48 -11.74 -0.46 6.72
CA ALA A 48 -12.02 -0.88 5.35
C ALA A 48 -13.03 -2.05 5.36
N LEU A 49 -14.26 -1.79 4.93
CA LEU A 49 -15.35 -2.79 4.93
C LEU A 49 -15.05 -4.04 4.08
N ILE A 50 -14.29 -3.86 3.00
CA ILE A 50 -13.96 -4.94 2.05
C ILE A 50 -12.77 -5.79 2.51
N LEU A 51 -11.96 -5.29 3.45
CA LEU A 51 -10.74 -5.95 3.91
C LEU A 51 -10.54 -5.61 5.39
N PRO A 52 -11.18 -6.35 6.31
CA PRO A 52 -11.18 -6.07 7.75
C PRO A 52 -9.78 -6.00 8.35
N ASP A 53 -8.84 -6.77 7.79
CA ASP A 53 -7.46 -6.82 8.26
C ASP A 53 -6.57 -5.70 7.69
N TYR A 54 -7.11 -4.83 6.83
CA TYR A 54 -6.35 -3.71 6.25
C TYR A 54 -6.21 -2.55 7.23
N GLY A 55 -4.97 -2.07 7.38
CA GLY A 55 -4.63 -0.90 8.17
C GLY A 55 -3.70 -1.25 9.33
N SER A 56 -3.43 -0.27 10.18
CA SER A 56 -2.65 -0.45 11.38
C SER A 56 -3.52 -0.88 12.56
N PRO A 57 -3.06 -1.84 13.38
CA PRO A 57 -3.71 -2.18 14.64
C PRO A 57 -3.76 -0.96 15.56
N ASP A 58 -4.73 -0.94 16.48
CA ASP A 58 -4.89 0.19 17.40
C ASP A 58 -3.71 0.29 18.38
N PHE A 59 -2.85 1.29 18.18
CA PHE A 59 -1.67 1.49 19.02
C PHE A 59 -1.98 2.07 20.40
N ASN A 60 -3.19 2.58 20.66
CA ASN A 60 -3.52 3.15 21.97
C ASN A 60 -3.34 2.11 23.09
N ASP A 61 -3.70 0.85 22.84
CA ASP A 61 -3.54 -0.22 23.82
C ASP A 61 -2.07 -0.66 23.94
N MET A 62 -1.28 -0.54 22.88
CA MET A 62 0.13 -0.89 22.85
C MET A 62 1.03 0.13 23.55
N ILE A 63 0.67 1.43 23.52
CA ILE A 63 1.47 2.47 24.17
C ILE A 63 1.57 2.23 25.68
N SER A 64 0.50 1.70 26.28
CA SER A 64 0.47 1.34 27.71
C SER A 64 1.40 0.18 28.09
N ARG A 65 1.85 -0.60 27.11
CA ARG A 65 2.66 -1.83 27.27
C ARG A 65 4.11 -1.63 26.82
N PHE A 66 4.56 -0.40 26.60
CA PHE A 66 5.98 -0.13 26.36
C PHE A 66 6.81 -0.42 27.63
N PRO A 67 7.99 -1.04 27.50
CA PRO A 67 8.73 -1.33 26.26
C PRO A 67 8.37 -2.65 25.55
N ASP A 68 7.63 -3.55 26.19
CA ASP A 68 7.37 -4.92 25.68
C ASP A 68 6.55 -4.94 24.39
N ALA A 69 5.74 -3.91 24.15
CA ALA A 69 4.94 -3.73 22.94
C ALA A 69 5.76 -3.63 21.64
N TRP A 70 7.05 -3.27 21.70
CA TRP A 70 7.88 -3.10 20.49
C TRP A 70 8.04 -4.40 19.68
N ALA A 71 8.17 -5.54 20.36
CA ALA A 71 8.25 -6.85 19.70
C ALA A 71 6.94 -7.24 19.00
N GLU A 72 5.81 -6.85 19.58
CA GLU A 72 4.47 -7.09 19.04
C GLU A 72 4.20 -6.19 17.82
N VAL A 73 4.64 -4.93 17.85
CA VAL A 73 4.59 -4.00 16.69
C VAL A 73 5.34 -4.61 15.51
N LEU A 74 6.60 -5.02 15.73
CA LEU A 74 7.46 -5.55 14.68
C LEU A 74 6.90 -6.84 14.08
N SER A 75 6.35 -7.72 14.92
CA SER A 75 5.73 -8.98 14.48
C SER A 75 4.49 -8.74 13.61
N ALA A 76 3.63 -7.80 14.01
CA ALA A 76 2.45 -7.43 13.24
C ALA A 76 2.81 -6.88 11.84
N TYR A 77 3.82 -6.02 11.76
CA TYR A 77 4.28 -5.49 10.47
C TYR A 77 4.94 -6.53 9.58
N HIS A 78 5.71 -7.44 10.15
CA HIS A 78 6.36 -8.52 9.39
C HIS A 78 5.34 -9.46 8.76
N LEU A 79 4.27 -9.78 9.49
CA LEU A 79 3.14 -10.58 8.99
C LEU A 79 2.35 -9.83 7.89
N PHE A 80 2.14 -8.53 8.07
CA PHE A 80 1.33 -7.71 7.15
C PHE A 80 2.02 -7.42 5.82
N ILE A 81 3.33 -7.16 5.82
CA ILE A 81 4.11 -6.85 4.61
C ILE A 81 4.47 -8.14 3.83
N GLY A 82 4.24 -9.32 4.40
CA GLY A 82 4.47 -10.58 3.71
C GLY A 82 5.94 -10.79 3.34
N VAL A 83 6.86 -10.42 4.22
CA VAL A 83 8.29 -10.77 4.06
C VAL A 83 8.50 -12.24 4.42
N ASN A 84 7.88 -13.13 3.66
CA ASN A 84 8.41 -14.45 3.33
C ASN A 84 8.87 -14.40 1.87
N ALA A 85 9.67 -13.39 1.53
CA ALA A 85 10.41 -13.35 0.29
C ALA A 85 11.70 -14.13 0.53
N VAL A 86 11.68 -15.41 0.16
CA VAL A 86 12.81 -16.33 -0.13
C VAL A 86 14.05 -16.19 0.75
#